data_AF-A0A398CYB1-F1
#
_entry.id   AF-A0A398CYB1-F1
#
_cell.length_a   1.000
_cell.length_b   1.000
_cell.length_c   1.000
_cell.angle_alpha   90.00
_cell.angle_beta   90.00
_cell.angle_gamma   90.00
#
_symmetry.space_group_name_H-M   'P 1'
#
loop_
_entity.id
_entity.type
_entity.pdbx_description
1 polymer ?
#
loop_
_entity_poly.entity_id
_entity_poly.type
_entity_poly.pdbx_seq_one_letter_code
_entity_poly.pdbx_strand_id
1 'polypeptide(L)'
;MKELRGQYLHTPPHEKSRILNGFVDLTHLNRSYARSTLRARATQGTGPVHHPRASVTMAAVLPALTEFWHPSDRLCGKRLVPFLRRIIPSPDPGTA
;
A
#
# COMPACT_ATOMS: atom_id res chain seq x y z
N MET A 1 17.62 9.98 -19.55
CA MET A 1 16.39 9.32 -19.01
C MET A 1 15.18 9.35 -19.93
N LYS A 2 14.85 10.48 -20.62
CA LYS A 2 13.67 10.55 -21.52
C LYS A 2 13.71 9.52 -22.66
N GLU A 3 14.88 9.31 -23.24
CA GLU A 3 15.10 8.36 -24.35
C GLU A 3 14.92 6.89 -23.94
N LEU A 4 15.55 6.49 -22.82
CA LEU A 4 15.43 5.15 -22.24
C LEU A 4 13.99 4.81 -21.81
N ARG A 5 13.24 5.82 -21.37
CA ARG A 5 11.79 5.70 -21.12
C ARG A 5 10.99 5.52 -22.41
N GLY A 6 11.31 6.28 -23.46
CA GLY A 6 10.68 6.12 -24.77
C GLY A 6 10.84 4.69 -25.29
N GLN A 7 12.05 4.16 -25.21
CA GLN A 7 12.35 2.77 -25.56
C GLN A 7 11.54 1.79 -24.69
N TYR A 8 11.66 1.86 -23.36
CA TYR A 8 10.93 0.99 -22.44
C TYR A 8 9.40 0.98 -22.63
N LEU A 9 8.80 2.10 -23.04
CA LEU A 9 7.36 2.19 -23.29
C LEU A 9 6.95 1.45 -24.57
N HIS A 10 7.71 1.58 -25.66
CA HIS A 10 7.39 1.01 -26.98
C HIS A 10 7.90 -0.42 -27.18
N THR A 11 8.85 -0.87 -26.36
CA THR A 11 9.40 -2.22 -26.40
C THR A 11 8.34 -3.30 -26.07
N PRO A 12 8.37 -4.50 -26.67
CA PRO A 12 7.50 -5.60 -26.29
C PRO A 12 7.81 -6.15 -24.89
N PRO A 13 6.85 -6.80 -24.20
CA PRO A 13 6.97 -7.15 -22.77
C PRO A 13 8.18 -8.04 -22.43
N HIS A 14 8.67 -8.87 -23.36
CA HIS A 14 9.82 -9.74 -23.15
C HIS A 14 11.16 -8.96 -23.08
N GLU A 15 11.32 -7.92 -23.90
CA GLU A 15 12.53 -7.08 -23.91
C GLU A 15 12.53 -6.01 -22.80
N LYS A 16 11.36 -5.62 -22.28
CA LYS A 16 11.25 -4.65 -21.17
C LYS A 16 12.03 -5.09 -19.93
N SER A 17 12.09 -6.40 -19.66
CA SER A 17 12.82 -6.93 -18.51
C SER A 17 14.33 -6.66 -18.61
N ARG A 18 14.90 -6.71 -19.83
CA ARG A 18 16.32 -6.43 -20.06
C ARG A 18 16.64 -4.96 -19.83
N ILE A 19 15.80 -4.07 -20.35
CA ILE A 19 15.91 -2.61 -20.14
C ILE A 19 15.75 -2.26 -18.66
N LEU A 20 14.81 -2.92 -17.96
CA LEU A 20 14.60 -2.72 -16.53
C LEU A 20 15.79 -3.21 -15.69
N ASN A 21 16.38 -4.36 -16.02
CA ASN A 21 17.58 -4.87 -15.34
C ASN A 21 18.74 -3.89 -15.49
N GLY A 22 19.06 -3.47 -16.72
CA GLY A 22 20.14 -2.51 -16.94
C GLY A 22 19.90 -1.17 -16.22
N PHE A 23 18.66 -0.73 -16.12
CA PHE A 23 18.33 0.47 -15.35
C PHE A 23 18.52 0.29 -13.85
N VAL A 24 18.16 -0.87 -13.29
CA VAL A 24 18.40 -1.22 -11.88
C VAL A 24 19.90 -1.28 -11.60
N ASP A 25 20.68 -1.91 -12.48
CA ASP A 25 22.13 -2.03 -12.31
C ASP A 25 22.84 -0.67 -12.34
N LEU A 26 22.37 0.26 -13.18
CA LEU A 26 22.94 1.61 -13.30
C LEU A 26 22.52 2.57 -12.18
N THR A 27 21.32 2.40 -11.62
CA THR A 27 20.75 3.37 -10.66
C THR A 27 20.71 2.84 -9.22
N HIS A 28 20.99 1.55 -9.04
CA HIS A 28 20.83 0.80 -7.79
C HIS A 28 19.45 0.96 -7.13
N LEU A 29 18.46 1.41 -7.90
CA LEU A 29 17.08 1.51 -7.43
C LEU A 29 16.47 0.13 -7.33
N ASN A 30 15.63 -0.08 -6.32
CA ASN A 30 14.86 -1.31 -6.26
C ASN A 30 14.04 -1.48 -7.55
N ARG A 31 13.86 -2.73 -7.99
CA ARG A 31 13.21 -3.06 -9.26
C ARG A 31 11.81 -2.44 -9.41
N SER A 32 11.06 -2.38 -8.32
CA SER A 32 9.71 -1.81 -8.30
C SER A 32 9.73 -0.30 -8.53
N TYR A 33 10.66 0.40 -7.89
CA TYR A 33 10.86 1.83 -8.00
C TYR A 33 11.44 2.18 -9.36
N ALA A 34 12.43 1.44 -9.85
CA ALA A 34 12.93 1.51 -11.22
C ALA A 34 11.80 1.39 -12.26
N ARG A 35 10.94 0.37 -12.12
CA ARG A 35 9.77 0.18 -13.00
C ARG A 35 8.79 1.33 -12.94
N SER A 36 8.51 1.84 -11.74
CA SER A 36 7.63 3.01 -11.53
C SER A 36 8.23 4.26 -12.19
N THR A 37 9.51 4.51 -11.94
CA THR A 37 10.30 5.61 -12.50
C THR A 37 10.47 5.51 -14.00
N LEU A 38 10.35 4.35 -14.65
CA LEU A 38 10.31 4.26 -16.10
C LEU A 38 8.90 4.48 -16.69
N ARG A 39 7.85 4.20 -15.90
CA ARG A 39 6.43 4.31 -16.31
C ARG A 39 5.82 5.68 -16.02
N ALA A 40 6.26 6.40 -15.00
CA ALA A 40 5.64 7.65 -14.56
C ALA A 40 5.68 8.71 -15.68
N ARG A 41 4.57 9.15 -16.27
CA ARG A 41 4.65 10.24 -17.27
C ARG A 41 5.22 11.51 -16.62
N ALA A 42 5.96 12.32 -17.38
CA ALA A 42 6.62 13.54 -16.89
C ALA A 42 5.64 14.57 -16.26
N THR A 43 4.33 14.34 -16.40
CA THR A 43 3.23 15.18 -15.92
C THR A 43 2.20 14.44 -15.06
N GLN A 44 2.52 13.33 -14.39
CA GLN A 44 1.54 12.63 -13.55
C GLN A 44 1.91 12.56 -12.07
N GLY A 45 1.61 13.66 -11.37
CA GLY A 45 1.13 13.58 -9.99
C GLY A 45 -0.31 13.06 -9.99
N THR A 46 -0.51 11.76 -10.23
CA THR A 46 -1.80 11.08 -10.01
C THR A 46 -1.53 9.58 -9.89
N GLY A 47 -0.92 9.17 -8.77
CA GLY A 47 -1.11 7.79 -8.32
C GLY A 47 -2.59 7.59 -7.96
N PRO A 48 -3.12 6.35 -7.95
CA PRO A 48 -4.48 6.12 -7.49
C PRO A 48 -4.63 6.74 -6.10
N VAL A 49 -5.52 7.73 -5.99
CA VAL A 49 -5.97 8.26 -4.70
C VAL A 49 -6.50 7.05 -3.94
N HIS A 50 -5.83 6.67 -2.86
CA HIS A 50 -6.35 5.69 -1.92
C HIS A 50 -7.73 6.19 -1.52
N HIS A 51 -8.79 5.57 -2.05
CA HIS A 51 -10.14 5.86 -1.58
C HIS A 51 -10.16 5.34 -0.15
N PRO A 52 -10.35 6.20 0.87
CA PRO A 52 -10.64 5.68 2.20
C PRO A 52 -11.91 4.86 2.03
N ARG A 53 -11.82 3.55 2.28
CA ARG A 53 -12.98 2.68 2.28
C ARG A 53 -13.81 3.12 3.48
N ALA A 54 -14.76 4.04 3.25
CA ALA A 54 -15.69 4.48 4.27
C ALA A 54 -16.62 3.29 4.55
N SER A 55 -16.23 2.40 5.45
CA SER A 55 -17.24 1.57 6.11
C SER A 55 -17.96 2.49 7.06
N VAL A 56 -19.27 2.63 6.87
CA VAL A 56 -20.15 3.38 7.78
C VAL A 56 -19.96 2.90 9.23
N THR A 57 -19.56 1.64 9.42
CA THR A 57 -19.15 1.04 10.70
C THR A 57 -17.84 1.62 11.27
N MET A 58 -16.83 1.92 10.44
CA MET A 58 -15.55 2.47 10.92
C MET A 58 -15.72 3.83 11.55
N ALA A 59 -16.57 4.71 11.02
CA ALA A 59 -16.72 6.06 11.56
C ALA A 59 -17.16 6.05 13.05
N ALA A 60 -18.01 5.10 13.45
CA ALA A 60 -18.43 4.95 14.85
C ALA A 60 -17.38 4.24 15.73
N VAL A 61 -16.61 3.33 15.16
CA VAL A 61 -15.63 2.51 15.90
C VAL A 61 -14.27 3.21 16.04
N LEU A 62 -13.91 4.10 15.10
CA LEU A 62 -12.61 4.76 15.06
C LEU A 62 -12.28 5.60 16.30
N PRO A 63 -13.20 6.40 16.89
CA PRO A 63 -12.91 7.15 18.11
C PRO A 63 -12.56 6.23 19.29
N ALA A 64 -13.40 5.23 19.56
CA ALA A 64 -13.18 4.26 20.64
C ALA A 64 -11.90 3.43 20.41
N LEU A 65 -11.65 3.02 19.16
CA LEU A 65 -10.43 2.31 18.81
C LEU A 65 -9.18 3.18 19.00
N THR A 66 -9.27 4.48 18.70
CA THR A 66 -8.14 5.42 18.84
C THR A 66 -7.78 5.64 20.31
N GLU A 67 -8.79 5.77 21.18
CA GLU A 67 -8.59 5.91 22.63
C GLU A 67 -7.92 4.67 23.25
N PHE A 68 -8.28 3.48 22.77
CA PHE A 68 -7.61 2.23 23.16
C PHE A 68 -6.21 2.06 22.54
N TRP A 69 -6.01 2.55 21.31
CA TRP A 69 -4.77 2.40 20.56
C TRP A 69 -3.64 3.28 21.10
N HIS A 70 -3.96 4.48 21.59
CA HIS A 70 -2.99 5.43 22.14
C HIS A 70 -2.18 4.88 23.35
N PRO A 71 -2.79 4.30 24.39
CA PRO A 71 -2.05 3.67 25.50
C PRO A 71 -1.39 2.35 25.09
N SER A 72 -1.84 1.74 23.99
CA SER A 72 -1.29 0.49 23.45
C SER A 72 -0.06 0.73 22.55
N ASP A 73 0.73 1.78 22.79
CA ASP A 73 1.95 2.12 22.02
C ASP A 73 1.75 2.14 20.49
N ARG A 74 0.54 2.51 20.04
CA ARG A 74 0.19 2.56 18.61
C ARG A 74 0.50 1.25 17.85
N LEU A 75 0.27 0.09 18.49
CA LEU A 75 0.48 -1.23 17.90
C LEU A 75 -0.13 -1.35 16.49
N CYS A 76 0.64 -1.89 15.55
CA CYS A 76 0.13 -2.15 14.21
C CYS A 76 -1.08 -3.11 14.27
N GLY A 77 -2.05 -2.95 13.35
CA GLY A 77 -3.34 -3.65 13.44
C GLY A 77 -3.24 -5.17 13.64
N LYS A 78 -2.23 -5.83 13.07
CA LYS A 78 -1.99 -7.27 13.26
C LYS A 78 -1.68 -7.65 14.72
N ARG A 79 -0.94 -6.79 15.42
CA ARG A 79 -0.61 -6.98 16.83
C ARG A 79 -1.79 -6.57 17.72
N LEU A 80 -2.63 -5.63 17.30
CA LEU A 80 -3.81 -5.16 18.04
C LEU A 80 -4.96 -6.18 18.07
N VAL A 81 -5.17 -6.91 16.97
CA VAL A 81 -6.24 -7.92 16.82
C VAL A 81 -6.31 -8.94 17.98
N PRO A 82 -5.23 -9.61 18.39
CA PRO A 82 -5.30 -10.57 19.50
C PRO A 82 -5.65 -9.93 20.85
N PHE A 83 -5.27 -8.67 21.10
CA PHE A 83 -5.66 -7.96 22.33
C PHE A 83 -7.15 -7.62 22.33
N LEU A 84 -7.67 -7.12 21.20
CA LEU A 84 -9.09 -6.82 21.06
C LEU A 84 -9.96 -8.06 21.27
N ARG A 85 -9.56 -9.21 20.72
CA ARG A 85 -10.25 -10.50 20.91
C ARG A 85 -10.27 -10.99 22.35
N ARG A 86 -9.33 -10.54 23.19
CA ARG A 86 -9.27 -10.90 24.61
C ARG A 86 -10.16 -10.01 25.48
N ILE A 87 -10.34 -8.75 25.07
CA ILE A 87 -11.06 -7.73 25.85
C ILE A 87 -12.54 -7.70 25.46
N ILE A 88 -12.85 -7.88 24.18
CA ILE A 88 -14.22 -7.94 23.67
C ILE A 88 -14.59 -9.42 23.54
N PRO A 89 -15.38 -9.98 24.46
CA PRO A 89 -15.95 -11.31 24.24
C PRO A 89 -16.79 -11.25 22.95
N SER A 90 -16.67 -12.27 22.09
CA SER A 90 -17.59 -12.39 20.97
C SER A 90 -19.02 -12.48 21.51
N PRO A 91 -20.00 -11.81 20.90
CA PRO A 91 -21.39 -12.02 21.28
C PRO A 91 -21.68 -13.52 21.17
N ASP A 92 -22.13 -14.12 22.29
CA ASP A 92 -22.56 -15.51 22.31
C ASP A 92 -23.67 -15.68 21.27
N PRO A 93 -23.65 -16.74 20.44
CA PRO A 93 -24.66 -16.95 19.40
C PRO A 93 -26.07 -17.27 19.93
N GLY A 94 -26.34 -17.08 21.23
CA GLY A 94 -27.57 -17.47 21.92
C GLY A 94 -28.52 -16.34 22.33
N THR A 95 -28.34 -15.11 21.85
CA THR A 95 -29.27 -14.01 22.15
C THR A 95 -29.73 -13.34 20.86
N ALA A 96 -30.71 -13.95 20.20
CA ALA A 96 -31.55 -13.39 19.14
C ALA A 96 -32.98 -13.88 19.34
#